data_AF-A0A8T5LSC1-F1
#
_entry.id   AF-A0A8T5LSC1-F1
#
_cell.length_a   1.000
_cell.length_b   1.000
_cell.length_c   1.000
_cell.angle_alpha   90.00
_cell.angle_beta   90.00
_cell.angle_gamma   90.00
#
_symmetry.space_group_name_H-M   'P 1'
#
loop_
_entity.id
_entity.type
_entity.pdbx_description
1 polymer ?
#
loop_
_entity_poly.entity_id
_entity_poly.type
_entity_poly.pdbx_seq_one_letter_code
_entity_poly.pdbx_strand_id
1 'polypeptide(L)'
;MANTIKNSIKQGAVLLSDPTQGFANLKKQTLEEVVGNYLKLLLLLSFVAALFNFVIGLVRTVYFDLTRTVQIDYPAFLNYLISESFAYVFVYFLSGTFILLIVSAIAYRFFRKHKYTEFLKIMLYSAYPIILFGWIPFLAITLIVWSIFLFAVGIRGKRSHGISRGSLEERE
;
A
#
# COMPACT_ATOMS: atom_id res chain seq x y z
N MET A 1 -15.59 -0.06 -12.01
CA MET A 1 -14.24 -0.43 -11.50
C MET A 1 -13.24 0.73 -11.62
N ALA A 2 -13.15 1.43 -12.76
CA ALA A 2 -12.25 2.58 -12.96
C ALA A 2 -12.48 3.75 -11.97
N ASN A 3 -13.73 4.12 -11.69
CA ASN A 3 -14.05 5.20 -10.74
C ASN A 3 -13.58 4.90 -9.31
N THR A 4 -13.58 3.62 -8.92
CA THR A 4 -13.17 3.19 -7.58
C THR A 4 -11.67 3.32 -7.38
N ILE A 5 -10.87 2.97 -8.40
CA ILE A 5 -9.41 3.09 -8.39
C ILE A 5 -8.98 4.57 -8.35
N LYS A 6 -9.61 5.42 -9.18
CA LYS A 6 -9.35 6.86 -9.18
C LYS A 6 -9.61 7.49 -7.82
N ASN A 7 -10.65 7.06 -7.12
CA ASN A 7 -10.96 7.53 -5.77
C ASN A 7 -9.92 7.06 -4.75
N SER A 8 -9.45 5.82 -4.81
CA SER A 8 -8.38 5.33 -3.93
C SER A 8 -7.07 6.10 -4.11
N ILE A 9 -6.69 6.41 -5.35
CA ILE A 9 -5.49 7.20 -5.66
C ILE A 9 -5.67 8.65 -5.17
N LYS A 10 -6.84 9.26 -5.42
CA LYS A 10 -7.14 10.62 -4.94
C LYS A 10 -7.10 10.69 -3.41
N GLN A 11 -7.62 9.68 -2.72
CA GLN A 11 -7.53 9.59 -1.27
C GLN A 11 -6.09 9.44 -0.77
N GLY A 12 -5.28 8.62 -1.45
CA GLY A 12 -3.85 8.53 -1.18
C GLY A 12 -3.15 9.89 -1.36
N ALA A 13 -3.46 10.63 -2.42
CA ALA A 13 -2.92 11.96 -2.66
C ALA A 13 -3.34 12.97 -1.58
N VAL A 14 -4.62 12.99 -1.20
CA VAL A 14 -5.12 13.86 -0.11
C VAL A 14 -4.46 13.53 1.22
N LEU A 15 -4.20 12.25 1.51
CA LEU A 15 -3.49 11.82 2.71
C LEU A 15 -2.04 12.32 2.74
N LEU A 16 -1.37 12.32 1.57
CA LEU A 16 0.00 12.81 1.44
C LEU A 16 0.08 14.33 1.60
N SER A 17 -0.94 15.07 1.13
CA SER A 17 -0.97 16.54 1.23
C SER A 17 -1.50 17.04 2.58
N ASP A 18 -2.55 16.42 3.14
CA ASP A 18 -3.18 16.79 4.41
C ASP A 18 -3.59 15.51 5.19
N PRO A 19 -2.68 14.98 6.02
CA PRO A 19 -2.94 13.77 6.80
C PRO A 19 -4.15 13.91 7.72
N THR A 20 -4.36 15.08 8.29
CA THR A 20 -5.45 15.38 9.23
C THR A 20 -6.82 15.24 8.58
N GLN A 21 -7.01 15.81 7.39
CA GLN A 21 -8.24 15.63 6.61
C GLN A 21 -8.40 14.20 6.11
N GLY A 22 -7.29 13.56 5.69
CA GLY A 22 -7.29 12.15 5.29
C GLY A 22 -7.80 11.22 6.40
N PHE A 23 -7.30 11.39 7.63
CA PHE A 23 -7.75 10.63 8.80
C PHE A 23 -9.19 10.97 9.23
N ALA A 24 -9.66 12.19 9.01
CA ALA A 24 -11.05 12.57 9.29
C ALA A 24 -12.04 11.84 8.37
N ASN A 25 -11.73 11.73 7.08
CA ASN A 25 -12.56 11.01 6.11
C ASN A 25 -12.57 9.49 6.37
N LEU A 26 -11.44 8.96 6.84
CA LEU A 26 -11.24 7.58 7.23
C LEU A 26 -12.22 7.07 8.30
N LYS A 27 -12.62 7.96 9.23
CA LYS A 27 -13.60 7.62 10.29
C LYS A 27 -14.97 7.25 9.71
N LYS A 28 -15.33 7.80 8.54
CA LYS A 28 -16.63 7.58 7.90
C LYS A 28 -16.70 6.26 7.13
N GLN A 29 -15.56 5.67 6.80
CA GLN A 29 -15.48 4.44 6.02
C GLN A 29 -15.55 3.19 6.89
N THR A 30 -16.13 2.11 6.35
CA THR A 30 -16.15 0.80 7.00
C THR A 30 -14.79 0.13 6.89
N LEU A 31 -14.50 -0.82 7.78
CA LEU A 31 -13.24 -1.58 7.71
C LEU A 31 -13.12 -2.33 6.37
N GLU A 32 -14.22 -2.90 5.91
CA GLU A 32 -14.30 -3.64 4.65
C GLU A 32 -13.96 -2.76 3.44
N GLU A 33 -14.46 -1.52 3.41
CA GLU A 33 -14.13 -0.57 2.35
C GLU A 33 -12.62 -0.24 2.33
N VAL A 34 -12.03 -0.01 3.50
CA VAL A 34 -10.59 0.29 3.63
C VAL A 34 -9.72 -0.89 3.21
N VAL A 35 -10.05 -2.10 3.67
CA VAL A 35 -9.35 -3.33 3.28
C VAL A 35 -9.52 -3.58 1.79
N GLY A 36 -10.73 -3.41 1.26
CA GLY A 36 -11.02 -3.57 -0.17
C GLY A 36 -10.24 -2.58 -1.04
N ASN A 37 -10.11 -1.33 -0.59
CA ASN A 37 -9.31 -0.31 -1.29
C ASN A 37 -7.82 -0.64 -1.25
N TYR A 38 -7.30 -1.10 -0.11
CA TYR A 38 -5.93 -1.56 0.03
C TYR A 38 -5.63 -2.75 -0.90
N LEU A 39 -6.48 -3.79 -0.90
CA LEU A 39 -6.28 -4.98 -1.73
C LEU A 39 -6.33 -4.65 -3.22
N LYS A 40 -7.26 -3.78 -3.64
CA LYS A 40 -7.32 -3.30 -5.04
C LYS A 40 -6.04 -2.55 -5.43
N LEU A 41 -5.55 -1.69 -4.54
CA LEU A 41 -4.33 -0.91 -4.78
C LEU A 41 -3.10 -1.83 -4.87
N LEU A 42 -2.99 -2.79 -3.95
CA LEU A 42 -1.90 -3.77 -3.92
C LEU A 42 -1.92 -4.66 -5.16
N LEU A 43 -3.09 -5.12 -5.58
CA LEU A 43 -3.26 -5.91 -6.80
C LEU A 43 -2.82 -5.10 -8.03
N LEU A 44 -3.32 -3.87 -8.17
CA LEU A 44 -2.93 -2.98 -9.27
C LEU A 44 -1.42 -2.76 -9.31
N LEU A 45 -0.80 -2.47 -8.15
CA LEU A 45 0.64 -2.28 -8.07
C LEU A 45 1.41 -3.55 -8.45
N SER A 46 0.93 -4.73 -8.02
CA SER A 46 1.55 -6.02 -8.34
C SER A 46 1.55 -6.27 -9.86
N PHE A 47 0.45 -5.92 -10.54
CA PHE A 47 0.38 -5.95 -12.01
C PHE A 47 1.33 -4.94 -12.67
N VAL A 48 1.42 -3.72 -12.14
CA VAL A 48 2.34 -2.71 -12.66
C VAL A 48 3.79 -3.17 -12.49
N ALA A 49 4.15 -3.71 -11.33
CA ALA A 49 5.48 -4.26 -11.07
C ALA A 49 5.84 -5.41 -12.01
N ALA A 50 4.90 -6.34 -12.25
CA ALA A 50 5.07 -7.42 -13.20
C ALA A 50 5.27 -6.92 -14.64
N LEU A 51 4.48 -5.92 -15.06
CA LEU A 51 4.63 -5.30 -16.38
C LEU A 51 5.99 -4.61 -16.54
N PHE A 52 6.44 -3.88 -15.51
CA PHE A 52 7.77 -3.27 -15.53
C PHE A 52 8.88 -4.32 -15.59
N ASN A 53 8.78 -5.42 -14.83
CA ASN A 53 9.75 -6.52 -14.91
C ASN A 53 9.79 -7.14 -16.30
N PHE A 54 8.62 -7.36 -16.91
CA PHE A 54 8.50 -7.85 -18.29
C PHE A 54 9.21 -6.92 -19.28
N VAL A 55 8.93 -5.62 -19.25
CA VAL A 55 9.54 -4.64 -20.17
C VAL A 55 11.05 -4.55 -19.95
N ILE A 56 11.52 -4.49 -18.71
CA ILE A 56 12.96 -4.45 -18.40
C ILE A 56 13.64 -5.74 -18.86
N GLY A 57 13.02 -6.89 -18.67
CA GLY A 57 13.52 -8.18 -19.14
C GLY A 57 13.66 -8.24 -20.66
N LEU A 58 12.66 -7.74 -21.40
CA LEU A 58 12.74 -7.61 -22.86
C LEU A 58 13.88 -6.70 -23.30
N VAL A 59 13.95 -5.49 -22.74
CA VAL A 59 14.98 -4.49 -23.11
C VAL A 59 16.38 -5.04 -22.82
N ARG A 60 16.58 -5.65 -21.64
CA ARG A 60 17.86 -6.25 -21.26
C ARG A 60 18.29 -7.36 -22.20
N THR A 61 17.33 -8.17 -22.65
CA THR A 61 17.59 -9.32 -23.53
C THR A 61 17.92 -8.87 -24.94
N VAL A 62 17.15 -7.94 -25.50
CA VAL A 62 17.43 -7.32 -26.80
C VAL A 62 18.80 -6.62 -26.79
N TYR A 63 19.11 -5.93 -25.69
CA TYR A 63 20.43 -5.30 -25.52
C TYR A 63 21.57 -6.34 -25.55
N PHE A 64 21.42 -7.49 -24.89
CA PHE A 64 22.44 -8.53 -24.90
C PHE A 64 22.58 -9.25 -26.24
N ASP A 65 21.47 -9.49 -26.94
CA ASP A 65 21.50 -10.07 -28.29
C ASP A 65 22.30 -9.17 -29.25
N LEU A 66 21.99 -7.86 -29.24
CA LEU A 66 22.65 -6.87 -30.09
C LEU A 66 24.14 -6.63 -29.75
N THR A 67 24.49 -6.62 -28.46
CA THR A 67 25.84 -6.20 -28.03
C THR A 67 26.81 -7.34 -27.77
N ARG A 68 26.31 -8.55 -27.49
CA ARG A 68 27.15 -9.68 -27.06
C ARG A 68 27.01 -10.92 -27.94
N THR A 69 26.31 -10.83 -29.08
CA THR A 69 26.15 -11.93 -30.05
C THR A 69 25.71 -13.24 -29.38
N VAL A 70 24.88 -13.14 -28.34
CA VAL A 70 24.32 -14.29 -27.64
C VAL A 70 23.16 -14.80 -28.48
N GLN A 71 23.19 -16.04 -28.93
CA GLN A 71 22.02 -16.63 -29.61
C GLN A 71 20.91 -16.88 -28.60
N ILE A 72 19.79 -16.17 -28.74
CA ILE A 72 18.63 -16.29 -27.84
C ILE A 72 17.48 -16.96 -28.57
N ASP A 73 16.95 -18.03 -27.99
CA ASP A 73 15.68 -18.63 -28.40
C ASP A 73 14.52 -17.77 -27.87
N TYR A 74 14.07 -16.82 -28.70
CA TYR A 74 13.02 -15.86 -28.35
C TYR A 74 11.71 -16.50 -27.90
N PRO A 75 11.17 -17.54 -28.57
CA PRO A 75 9.99 -18.27 -28.08
C PRO A 75 10.14 -18.81 -26.66
N ALA A 76 11.25 -19.51 -26.37
CA ALA A 76 11.49 -20.06 -25.04
C ALA A 76 11.68 -18.95 -23.99
N PHE A 77 12.41 -17.90 -24.35
CA PHE A 77 12.63 -16.74 -23.49
C PHE A 77 11.33 -15.99 -23.16
N LEU A 78 10.46 -15.75 -24.14
CA LEU A 78 9.18 -15.08 -23.91
C LEU A 78 8.29 -15.88 -22.96
N ASN A 79 8.23 -17.20 -23.10
CA ASN A 79 7.46 -18.05 -22.20
C ASN A 79 8.02 -17.99 -20.76
N TYR A 80 9.35 -18.02 -20.62
CA TYR A 80 10.01 -17.83 -19.33
C TYR A 80 9.69 -16.46 -18.72
N LEU A 81 9.79 -15.38 -19.50
CA LEU A 81 9.57 -14.02 -19.01
C LEU A 81 8.11 -13.76 -18.61
N ILE A 82 7.15 -14.32 -19.33
CA ILE A 82 5.72 -14.27 -18.96
C ILE A 82 5.50 -15.01 -17.64
N SER A 83 6.04 -16.23 -17.53
CA SER A 83 5.97 -17.04 -16.30
C SER A 83 6.58 -16.33 -15.10
N GLU A 84 7.77 -15.73 -15.29
CA GLU A 84 8.45 -14.93 -14.27
C GLU A 84 7.59 -13.73 -13.86
N SER A 85 7.10 -12.95 -14.82
CA SER A 85 6.28 -11.77 -14.54
C SER A 85 4.97 -12.12 -13.83
N PHE A 86 4.35 -13.25 -14.16
CA PHE A 86 3.19 -13.76 -13.45
C PHE A 86 3.52 -14.14 -12.00
N ALA A 87 4.67 -14.79 -11.78
CA ALA A 87 5.16 -15.08 -10.43
C ALA A 87 5.38 -13.80 -9.61
N TYR A 88 5.87 -12.72 -10.22
CA TYR A 88 6.00 -11.41 -9.57
C TYR A 88 4.66 -10.89 -9.05
N VAL A 89 3.56 -11.03 -9.80
CA VAL A 89 2.22 -10.63 -9.32
C VAL A 89 1.87 -11.35 -8.02
N PHE A 90 2.07 -12.67 -7.98
CA PHE A 90 1.80 -13.49 -6.79
C PHE A 90 2.71 -13.12 -5.62
N VAL A 91 4.01 -12.98 -5.86
CA VAL A 91 4.98 -12.66 -4.82
C VAL A 91 4.68 -11.32 -4.19
N TYR A 92 4.45 -10.25 -4.96
CA TYR A 92 4.15 -8.92 -4.42
C TYR A 92 2.80 -8.88 -3.70
N PHE A 93 1.77 -9.52 -4.26
CA PHE A 93 0.45 -9.54 -3.63
C PHE A 93 0.44 -10.34 -2.32
N LEU A 94 1.05 -11.53 -2.31
CA LEU A 94 1.15 -12.36 -1.10
C LEU A 94 2.08 -11.73 -0.07
N SER A 95 3.28 -11.30 -0.46
CA SER A 95 4.21 -10.67 0.50
C SER A 95 3.60 -9.40 1.11
N GLY A 96 2.94 -8.54 0.31
CA GLY A 96 2.28 -7.34 0.81
C GLY A 96 1.15 -7.63 1.79
N THR A 97 0.38 -8.70 1.59
CA THR A 97 -0.66 -9.12 2.54
C THR A 97 -0.08 -9.76 3.80
N PHE A 98 0.92 -10.63 3.67
CA PHE A 98 1.60 -11.25 4.82
C PHE A 98 2.37 -10.25 5.68
N ILE A 99 3.12 -9.33 5.07
CA ILE A 99 3.83 -8.27 5.80
C ILE A 99 2.84 -7.43 6.59
N LEU A 100 1.72 -7.04 5.97
CA LEU A 100 0.68 -6.29 6.67
C LEU A 100 0.13 -7.09 7.86
N LEU A 101 -0.17 -8.38 7.68
CA LEU A 101 -0.65 -9.24 8.77
C LEU A 101 0.37 -9.33 9.92
N ILE A 102 1.64 -9.60 9.61
CA ILE A 102 2.72 -9.69 10.61
C ILE A 102 2.88 -8.36 11.35
N VAL A 103 2.97 -7.24 10.62
CA VAL A 103 3.12 -5.91 11.21
C VAL A 103 1.91 -5.56 12.06
N SER A 104 0.68 -5.88 11.61
CA SER A 104 -0.53 -5.66 12.41
C SER A 104 -0.52 -6.43 13.73
N ALA A 105 -0.11 -7.70 13.70
CA ALA A 105 -0.06 -8.54 14.88
C ALA A 105 0.97 -8.03 15.89
N ILE A 106 2.16 -7.65 15.41
CA ILE A 106 3.23 -7.08 16.23
C ILE A 106 2.79 -5.74 16.81
N ALA A 107 2.32 -4.83 15.97
CA ALA A 107 1.96 -3.48 16.39
C ALA A 107 0.75 -3.48 17.33
N TYR A 108 -0.24 -4.36 17.12
CA TYR A 108 -1.37 -4.51 18.05
C TYR A 108 -0.93 -4.91 19.47
N ARG A 109 0.16 -5.67 19.62
CA ARG A 109 0.72 -6.01 20.94
C ARG A 109 1.11 -4.76 21.74
N PHE A 110 1.60 -3.72 21.06
CA PHE A 110 2.01 -2.46 21.69
C PHE A 110 0.83 -1.50 21.89
N PHE A 111 -0.22 -1.60 21.08
CA PHE A 111 -1.34 -0.65 21.07
C PHE A 111 -2.68 -1.26 21.52
N ARG A 112 -2.67 -2.27 22.40
CA ARG A 112 -3.85 -2.99 22.92
C ARG A 112 -4.98 -2.12 23.50
N LYS A 113 -4.70 -0.86 23.84
CA LYS A 113 -5.68 0.09 24.40
C LYS A 113 -6.69 0.62 23.36
N HIS A 114 -6.48 0.37 22.07
CA HIS A 114 -7.35 0.85 20.99
C HIS A 114 -8.16 -0.28 20.36
N LYS A 115 -9.38 0.02 19.89
CA LYS A 115 -10.22 -0.93 19.14
C LYS A 115 -9.45 -1.41 17.90
N TYR A 116 -9.36 -2.73 17.72
CA TYR A 116 -8.61 -3.38 16.64
C TYR A 116 -9.02 -2.90 15.24
N THR A 117 -10.32 -2.71 15.00
CA THR A 117 -10.85 -2.26 13.71
C THR A 117 -10.29 -0.90 13.28
N GLU A 118 -10.26 0.05 14.21
CA GLU A 118 -9.77 1.41 13.96
C GLU A 118 -8.25 1.46 13.85
N PHE A 119 -7.57 0.62 14.63
CA PHE A 119 -6.13 0.43 14.53
C PHE A 119 -5.74 -0.09 13.13
N LEU A 120 -6.44 -1.11 12.63
CA LEU A 120 -6.18 -1.69 11.32
C LEU A 120 -6.41 -0.66 10.20
N LYS A 121 -7.47 0.15 10.29
CA LYS A 121 -7.72 1.24 9.33
C LYS A 121 -6.56 2.23 9.26
N ILE A 122 -6.06 2.69 10.42
CA ILE A 122 -4.91 3.61 10.49
C ILE A 122 -3.68 2.96 9.86
N MET A 123 -3.43 1.70 10.17
CA MET A 123 -2.26 0.98 9.68
C MET A 123 -2.31 0.78 8.15
N LEU A 124 -3.45 0.34 7.62
CA LEU A 124 -3.70 0.18 6.19
C LEU A 124 -3.48 1.49 5.44
N TYR A 125 -3.99 2.60 5.97
CA TYR A 125 -3.80 3.92 5.36
C TYR A 125 -2.37 4.41 5.45
N SER A 126 -1.70 4.17 6.57
CA SER A 126 -0.31 4.56 6.75
C SER A 126 0.62 3.82 5.79
N ALA A 127 0.22 2.66 5.27
CA ALA A 127 0.96 1.89 4.27
C ALA A 127 0.81 2.44 2.83
N TYR A 128 -0.13 3.35 2.55
CA TYR A 128 -0.36 3.88 1.19
C TYR A 128 0.89 4.47 0.51
N PRO A 129 1.75 5.26 1.18
CA PRO A 129 2.96 5.79 0.56
C PRO A 129 3.90 4.68 0.07
N ILE A 130 4.09 3.65 0.89
CA ILE A 130 4.92 2.49 0.54
C ILE A 130 4.30 1.72 -0.62
N ILE A 131 2.98 1.54 -0.65
CA ILE A 131 2.32 0.84 -1.76
C ILE A 131 2.42 1.68 -3.05
N LEU A 132 2.14 2.98 -3.00
CA LEU A 132 2.12 3.82 -4.21
C LEU A 132 3.51 4.06 -4.81
N PHE A 133 4.53 4.20 -3.96
CA PHE A 133 5.86 4.65 -4.39
C PHE A 133 6.99 3.69 -4.03
N GLY A 134 6.71 2.57 -3.36
CA GLY A 134 7.73 1.60 -2.92
C GLY A 134 8.44 0.89 -4.06
N TRP A 135 7.94 1.01 -5.29
CA TRP A 135 8.64 0.56 -6.50
C TRP A 135 9.84 1.45 -6.87
N ILE A 136 10.01 2.63 -6.25
CA ILE A 136 11.16 3.53 -6.45
C ILE A 136 12.21 3.23 -5.35
N PRO A 137 13.34 2.58 -5.67
CA PRO A 137 14.28 2.08 -4.67
C PRO A 137 14.86 3.19 -3.79
N PHE A 138 15.21 4.33 -4.39
CA PHE A 138 15.84 5.46 -3.69
C PHE A 138 14.91 6.15 -2.68
N LEU A 139 13.60 5.97 -2.82
CA LEU A 139 12.61 6.57 -1.91
C LEU A 139 12.16 5.61 -0.82
N ALA A 140 12.56 4.34 -0.84
CA ALA A 140 12.07 3.32 0.08
C ALA A 140 12.22 3.72 1.55
N ILE A 141 13.40 4.22 1.94
CA ILE A 141 13.66 4.65 3.32
C ILE A 141 12.78 5.85 3.70
N THR A 142 12.72 6.86 2.83
CA THR A 142 11.90 8.06 3.05
C THR A 142 10.42 7.71 3.19
N LEU A 143 9.91 6.79 2.36
CA LEU A 143 8.53 6.32 2.40
C LEU A 143 8.23 5.53 3.67
N ILE A 144 9.17 4.70 4.15
CA ILE A 144 9.03 4.00 5.43
C ILE A 144 8.92 5.00 6.59
N VAL A 145 9.82 5.99 6.63
CA VAL A 145 9.77 7.05 7.65
C VAL A 145 8.45 7.81 7.57
N TRP A 146 7.98 8.13 6.36
CA TRP A 146 6.70 8.81 6.15
C TRP A 146 5.50 7.97 6.60
N SER A 147 5.50 6.67 6.30
CA SER A 147 4.47 5.74 6.77
C SER A 147 4.42 5.63 8.30
N ILE A 148 5.58 5.60 8.96
CA ILE A 148 5.66 5.61 10.43
C ILE A 148 5.12 6.94 10.98
N PHE A 149 5.46 8.07 10.34
CA PHE A 149 4.94 9.38 10.72
C PHE A 149 3.41 9.45 10.62
N LEU A 150 2.83 9.02 9.49
CA LEU A 150 1.37 8.95 9.30
C LEU A 150 0.71 8.06 10.36
N PHE A 151 1.33 6.93 10.68
CA PHE A 151 0.83 6.03 11.71
C PHE A 151 0.82 6.68 13.10
N ALA A 152 1.90 7.38 13.46
CA ALA A 152 1.98 8.12 14.72
C ALA A 152 0.93 9.25 14.80
N VAL A 153 0.74 9.99 13.72
CA VAL A 153 -0.29 11.04 13.60
C VAL A 153 -1.70 10.44 13.75
N GLY A 154 -1.98 9.33 13.07
CA GLY A 154 -3.27 8.64 13.13
C GLY A 154 -3.63 8.18 14.56
N ILE A 155 -2.65 7.63 15.29
CA ILE A 155 -2.83 7.23 16.70
C ILE A 155 -3.04 8.47 17.60
N ARG A 156 -2.23 9.53 17.44
CA ARG A 156 -2.33 10.74 18.26
C ARG A 156 -3.61 11.54 18.02
N GLY A 157 -4.06 11.65 16.78
CA GLY A 157 -5.30 12.33 16.40
C GLY A 157 -6.56 11.72 17.05
N LYS A 158 -6.51 10.45 17.46
CA LYS A 158 -7.57 9.84 18.26
C LYS A 158 -7.56 10.22 19.73
N ARG A 159 -6.40 10.49 20.34
CA ARG A 159 -6.31 10.86 21.76
C ARG A 159 -6.99 12.20 22.06
N SER A 160 -6.89 13.16 21.13
CA SER A 160 -7.38 14.53 21.35
C SER A 160 -8.90 14.66 21.39
N HIS A 161 -9.66 13.76 20.74
CA HIS A 161 -11.13 13.89 20.63
C HIS A 161 -11.91 12.89 21.49
N GLY A 162 -11.22 12.15 22.38
CA GLY A 162 -11.86 11.33 23.41
C GLY A 162 -12.40 12.12 24.60
N ILE A 163 -12.24 13.45 24.60
CA ILE A 163 -12.72 14.37 25.64
C ILE A 163 -13.51 15.51 24.96
N SER A 164 -14.60 15.16 24.28
CA SER A 164 -15.75 16.08 24.26
C SER A 164 -16.81 15.44 25.14
N ARG A 165 -16.65 15.64 26.45
CA ARG A 165 -17.67 15.44 27.49
C ARG A 165 -18.73 16.55 27.37
N GLY A 166 -19.26 16.77 26.17
CA GLY A 166 -20.19 17.87 25.89
C GLY A 166 -21.64 17.45 25.72
N SER A 167 -22.02 16.22 26.08
CA SER A 167 -23.41 15.74 25.91
C SER A 167 -23.96 15.04 27.15
N LEU A 168 -23.34 15.23 28.31
CA LEU A 168 -23.85 14.75 29.60
C LEU A 168 -24.39 15.88 30.48
N GLU A 169 -24.20 17.16 30.10
CA GLU A 169 -24.79 18.33 30.77
C GLU A 169 -26.15 18.76 30.20
N GLU A 170 -26.68 18.06 29.18
CA GLU A 170 -28.00 18.37 28.58
C GLU A 170 -29.12 17.42 29.05
N ARG A 171 -28.92 16.74 30.17
CA ARG A 171 -29.92 15.82 30.78
C ARG A 171 -30.12 16.01 32.28
N GLU A 172 -29.86 17.20 32.79
CA GLU A 172 -30.44 17.69 34.05
C GLU A 172 -31.30 18.92 33.76
#